data_AF-A0A7X7MZ54-F1
#
_entry.id   AF-A0A7X7MZ54-F1
#
_cell.length_a   1.000
_cell.length_b   1.000
_cell.length_c   1.000
_cell.angle_alpha   90.00
_cell.angle_beta   90.00
_cell.angle_gamma   90.00
#
_symmetry.space_group_name_H-M   'P 1'
#
loop_
_entity.id
_entity.type
_entity.pdbx_description
1 polymer ?
#
loop_
_entity_poly.entity_id
_entity_poly.type
_entity_poly.pdbx_seq_one_letter_code
_entity_poly.pdbx_strand_id
1 'polypeptide(L)'
;WCKNEPIVIESLEDIDKIPISPKTKLCIVSQTTFNYNKFQELVEIFFKKGYDINVVNTICNATEERQTEAREIAKKVDAMIVIGGTHSSNTQKLYEICKKECADTHYIQTLDDLNLETDTTKSIRCVGITAGASTPNNIIEEVQNYVRINF
;
A
#
# COMPACT_ATOMS: atom_id res chain seq x y z
N TRP A 1 -19.07 14.35 -2.39
CA TRP A 1 -19.50 15.72 -2.74
C TRP A 1 -20.17 16.34 -1.53
N CYS A 2 -19.66 17.48 -1.04
CA CYS A 2 -20.28 18.23 0.06
C CYS A 2 -21.30 19.22 -0.51
N LYS A 3 -22.46 19.37 0.14
CA LYS A 3 -23.45 20.41 -0.21
C LYS A 3 -23.11 21.78 0.38
N ASN A 4 -22.34 21.79 1.47
CA ASN A 4 -21.90 23.00 2.17
C ASN A 4 -20.40 23.21 1.94
N GLU A 5 -19.91 24.41 2.24
CA GLU A 5 -18.49 24.71 2.21
C GLU A 5 -17.74 23.85 3.24
N PRO A 6 -16.72 23.06 2.83
CA PRO A 6 -15.94 22.25 3.75
C PRO A 6 -14.97 23.13 4.54
N ILE A 7 -14.73 22.76 5.80
CA ILE A 7 -13.66 23.34 6.62
C ILE A 7 -12.45 22.43 6.53
N VAL A 8 -11.29 23.00 6.17
CA VAL A 8 -10.01 22.28 6.13
C VAL A 8 -9.27 22.53 7.44
N ILE A 9 -8.71 21.48 8.00
CA ILE A 9 -8.02 21.49 9.30
C ILE A 9 -6.68 20.81 9.10
N GLU A 10 -5.61 21.53 9.39
CA GLU A 10 -4.24 21.03 9.27
C GLU A 10 -3.60 20.82 10.65
N SER A 11 -4.08 21.55 11.66
CA SER A 11 -3.51 21.62 12.99
C SER A 11 -4.57 21.62 14.10
N LEU A 12 -4.10 21.43 15.34
CA LEU A 12 -4.95 21.53 16.53
C LEU A 12 -5.57 22.92 16.69
N GLU A 13 -4.80 23.96 16.36
CA GLU A 13 -5.17 25.36 16.49
C GLU A 13 -6.34 25.74 15.57
N ASP A 14 -6.52 25.01 14.47
CA ASP A 14 -7.64 25.20 13.56
C ASP A 14 -8.95 24.70 14.16
N ILE A 15 -8.89 23.66 15.03
CA ILE A 15 -10.08 23.12 15.70
C ILE A 15 -10.69 24.13 16.67
N ASP A 16 -9.86 24.92 17.36
CA ASP A 16 -10.34 25.98 18.27
C ASP A 16 -11.04 27.13 17.55
N LYS A 17 -10.74 27.34 16.27
CA LYS A 17 -11.27 28.43 15.47
C LYS A 17 -12.53 28.07 14.71
N ILE A 18 -13.00 26.82 14.81
CA ILE A 18 -14.18 26.35 14.07
C ILE A 18 -15.42 27.11 14.57
N PRO A 19 -16.08 27.90 13.70
CA PRO A 19 -17.25 28.68 14.08
C PRO A 19 -18.53 27.81 14.04
N ILE A 20 -18.46 26.58 14.56
CA ILE A 20 -19.55 25.61 14.52
C ILE A 20 -19.90 25.17 15.94
N SER A 21 -21.20 25.21 16.25
CA SER A 21 -21.75 24.71 17.51
C SER A 21 -21.47 23.21 17.69
N PRO A 22 -21.05 22.75 18.88
CA PRO A 22 -20.85 21.32 19.17
C PRO A 22 -22.05 20.42 18.86
N LYS A 23 -23.27 20.98 18.83
CA LYS A 23 -24.50 20.25 18.48
C LYS A 23 -24.66 19.96 16.98
N THR A 24 -23.75 20.46 16.15
CA THR A 24 -23.82 20.28 14.69
C THR A 24 -23.22 18.94 14.32
N LYS A 25 -23.93 18.17 13.48
CA LYS A 25 -23.39 16.94 12.91
C LYS A 25 -22.27 17.25 11.93
N LEU A 26 -21.08 16.73 12.22
CA LEU A 26 -19.90 16.88 11.37
C LEU A 26 -19.57 15.55 10.70
N CYS A 27 -19.16 15.59 9.44
CA CYS A 27 -18.55 14.46 8.75
C CYS A 27 -17.06 14.75 8.58
N ILE A 28 -16.21 13.95 9.22
CA ILE A 28 -14.76 14.09 9.14
C ILE A 28 -14.25 13.09 8.10
N VAL A 29 -13.56 13.62 7.09
CA VAL A 29 -12.83 12.86 6.07
C VAL A 29 -11.36 13.25 6.11
N SER A 30 -10.50 12.47 5.47
CA SER A 30 -9.06 12.70 5.42
C SER A 30 -8.53 12.78 3.98
N GLN A 31 -7.44 13.50 3.78
CA GLN A 31 -6.69 13.39 2.53
C GLN A 31 -6.13 11.97 2.40
N THR A 32 -6.10 11.43 1.19
CA THR A 32 -5.66 10.05 0.93
C THR A 32 -4.24 9.74 1.42
N THR A 33 -3.36 10.73 1.47
CA THR A 33 -1.96 10.60 1.91
C THR A 33 -1.72 11.14 3.32
N PHE A 34 -2.77 11.49 4.06
CA PHE A 34 -2.62 12.08 5.39
C PHE A 34 -2.10 11.04 6.39
N ASN A 35 -1.37 11.51 7.41
CA ASN A 35 -0.81 10.62 8.42
C ASN A 35 -1.94 10.05 9.30
N TYR A 36 -2.01 8.71 9.39
CA TYR A 36 -3.05 8.01 10.14
C TYR A 36 -3.08 8.36 11.62
N ASN A 37 -1.92 8.44 12.29
CA ASN A 37 -1.85 8.75 13.72
C ASN A 37 -2.34 10.18 13.98
N LYS A 38 -1.91 11.15 13.17
CA LYS A 38 -2.41 12.53 13.25
C LYS A 38 -3.91 12.62 13.00
N PHE A 39 -4.44 11.83 12.06
CA PHE A 39 -5.89 11.75 11.83
C PHE A 39 -6.64 11.28 13.07
N GLN A 40 -6.15 10.23 13.72
CA GLN A 40 -6.75 9.73 14.96
C GLN A 40 -6.69 10.76 16.09
N GLU A 41 -5.56 11.44 16.26
CA GLU A 41 -5.41 12.52 17.26
C GLU A 41 -6.43 13.64 17.05
N LEU A 42 -6.63 14.10 15.80
CA LEU A 42 -7.61 15.14 15.48
C LEU A 42 -9.04 14.66 15.78
N VAL A 43 -9.39 13.44 15.36
CA VAL A 43 -10.71 12.84 15.62
C VAL A 43 -11.01 12.75 17.11
N GLU A 44 -10.04 12.33 17.93
CA GLU A 44 -10.20 12.28 19.38
C GLU A 44 -10.49 13.64 20.00
N ILE A 45 -9.90 14.72 19.46
CA ILE A 45 -10.09 16.07 19.97
C ILE A 45 -11.51 16.57 19.66
N PHE A 46 -12.00 16.31 18.46
CA PHE A 46 -13.40 16.58 18.12
C PHE A 46 -14.36 15.84 19.06
N PHE A 47 -14.09 14.57 19.34
CA PHE A 47 -14.88 13.79 20.28
C PHE A 47 -14.84 14.38 21.70
N LYS A 48 -13.65 14.71 22.21
CA LYS A 48 -13.46 15.31 23.55
C LYS A 48 -14.14 16.68 23.69
N LYS A 49 -14.23 17.46 22.61
CA LYS A 49 -14.97 18.73 22.57
C LYS A 49 -16.50 18.57 22.49
N GLY A 50 -17.01 17.33 22.41
CA GLY A 50 -18.44 17.04 22.42
C GLY A 50 -19.14 17.30 21.09
N TYR A 51 -18.41 17.29 19.96
CA TYR A 51 -19.01 17.35 18.63
C TYR A 51 -19.73 16.03 18.30
N ASP A 52 -20.89 16.13 17.65
CA ASP A 52 -21.57 14.98 17.04
C ASP A 52 -20.87 14.67 15.70
N ILE A 53 -19.91 13.72 15.72
CA ILE A 53 -19.05 13.41 14.57
C ILE A 53 -19.38 12.06 13.93
N ASN A 54 -19.36 12.04 12.60
CA ASN A 54 -19.27 10.83 11.79
C ASN A 54 -17.90 10.81 11.11
N VAL A 55 -17.10 9.79 11.38
CA VAL A 55 -15.72 9.69 10.89
C VAL A 55 -15.66 8.70 9.75
N VAL A 56 -15.21 9.16 8.58
CA VAL A 56 -14.97 8.31 7.42
C VAL A 56 -13.49 8.40 7.10
N ASN A 57 -12.72 7.36 7.49
CA ASN A 57 -11.32 7.30 7.17
C ASN A 57 -11.13 7.09 5.66
N THR A 58 -10.76 8.15 4.96
CA THR A 58 -10.47 8.15 3.52
C THR A 58 -8.97 8.17 3.21
N ILE A 59 -8.11 7.85 4.19
CA ILE A 59 -6.69 7.62 3.96
C ILE A 59 -6.55 6.36 3.10
N CYS A 60 -5.70 6.43 2.08
CA CYS A 60 -5.49 5.34 1.14
C CYS A 60 -4.52 4.33 1.74
N ASN A 61 -5.02 3.12 2.03
CA ASN A 61 -4.21 2.02 2.57
C ASN A 61 -3.57 1.16 1.47
N ALA A 62 -3.55 1.62 0.20
CA ALA A 62 -3.08 0.83 -0.94
C ALA A 62 -1.64 0.30 -0.80
N THR A 63 -0.80 0.96 0.00
CA THR A 63 0.55 0.46 0.31
C THR A 63 0.49 -0.72 1.29
N GLU A 64 -0.30 -0.62 2.35
CA GLU A 64 -0.49 -1.68 3.35
C GLU A 64 -1.19 -2.90 2.75
N GLU A 65 -2.21 -2.66 1.92
CA GLU A 65 -2.93 -3.70 1.18
C GLU A 65 -1.97 -4.48 0.27
N ARG A 66 -1.20 -3.79 -0.59
CA ARG A 66 -0.19 -4.46 -1.45
C ARG A 66 0.85 -5.23 -0.66
N GLN A 67 1.32 -4.69 0.47
CA GLN A 67 2.28 -5.38 1.33
C GLN A 67 1.68 -6.64 1.97
N THR A 68 0.41 -6.59 2.33
CA THR A 68 -0.33 -7.72 2.90
C THR A 68 -0.57 -8.79 1.83
N GLU A 69 -1.04 -8.40 0.65
CA GLU A 69 -1.23 -9.30 -0.49
C GLU A 69 0.08 -9.97 -0.92
N ALA A 70 1.17 -9.20 -1.04
CA ALA A 70 2.47 -9.73 -1.40
C ALA A 70 2.96 -10.77 -0.39
N ARG A 71 2.74 -10.54 0.91
CA ARG A 71 3.04 -11.53 1.96
C ARG A 71 2.22 -12.81 1.81
N GLU A 72 0.91 -12.67 1.58
CA GLU A 72 0.01 -13.82 1.47
C GLU A 72 0.23 -14.65 0.21
N ILE A 73 0.66 -14.02 -0.89
CA ILE A 73 1.12 -14.72 -2.10
C ILE A 73 2.43 -15.44 -1.81
N ALA A 74 3.42 -14.75 -1.22
CA ALA A 74 4.73 -15.32 -0.95
C ALA A 74 4.69 -16.59 -0.08
N LYS A 75 3.73 -16.71 0.84
CA LYS A 75 3.52 -17.93 1.64
C LYS A 75 3.04 -19.16 0.86
N LYS A 76 2.52 -18.97 -0.36
CA LYS A 76 1.78 -20.00 -1.13
C LYS A 76 2.50 -20.44 -2.40
N VAL A 77 3.63 -19.82 -2.73
CA VAL A 77 4.35 -20.05 -3.98
C VAL A 77 5.74 -20.62 -3.74
N ASP A 78 6.27 -21.33 -4.72
CA ASP A 78 7.60 -21.93 -4.65
C ASP A 78 8.69 -20.88 -4.91
N ALA A 79 8.39 -19.87 -5.75
CA ALA A 79 9.25 -18.73 -6.05
C ALA A 79 8.45 -17.42 -6.16
N MET A 80 9.08 -16.30 -5.82
CA MET A 80 8.51 -14.96 -5.91
C MET A 80 9.35 -14.06 -6.83
N ILE A 81 8.69 -13.28 -7.66
CA ILE A 81 9.31 -12.23 -8.48
C ILE A 81 8.73 -10.88 -8.07
N VAL A 82 9.61 -9.96 -7.64
CA VAL A 82 9.25 -8.60 -7.26
C VAL A 82 9.84 -7.62 -8.27
N ILE A 83 8.97 -6.94 -9.01
CA ILE A 83 9.33 -6.06 -10.12
C ILE A 83 9.34 -4.60 -9.66
N GLY A 84 10.42 -3.87 -9.96
CA GLY A 84 10.44 -2.41 -9.90
C GLY A 84 11.83 -1.82 -9.62
N GLY A 85 11.97 -0.50 -9.77
CA GLY A 85 13.27 0.18 -9.70
C GLY A 85 13.98 0.02 -8.36
N THR A 86 15.30 -0.25 -8.36
CA THR A 86 16.11 -0.53 -7.15
C THR A 86 16.13 0.63 -6.15
N HIS A 87 15.80 1.86 -6.55
CA HIS A 87 15.70 3.02 -5.67
C HIS A 87 14.29 3.26 -5.10
N SER A 88 13.31 2.41 -5.46
CA SER A 88 11.94 2.51 -4.93
C SER A 88 11.86 1.90 -3.54
N SER A 89 11.71 2.75 -2.52
CA SER A 89 11.51 2.30 -1.14
C SER A 89 10.32 1.34 -1.01
N ASN A 90 9.24 1.58 -1.75
CA ASN A 90 8.08 0.68 -1.74
C ASN A 90 8.39 -0.70 -2.34
N THR A 91 9.13 -0.74 -3.46
CA THR A 91 9.49 -2.01 -4.10
C THR A 91 10.49 -2.79 -3.25
N GLN A 92 11.50 -2.12 -2.68
CA GLN A 92 12.40 -2.72 -1.70
C GLN A 92 11.61 -3.31 -0.53
N LYS A 93 10.59 -2.59 -0.03
CA LYS A 93 9.78 -3.09 1.08
C LYS A 93 8.98 -4.33 0.71
N LEU A 94 8.38 -4.36 -0.48
CA LEU A 94 7.71 -5.55 -1.00
C LEU A 94 8.67 -6.74 -1.10
N TYR A 95 9.88 -6.52 -1.60
CA TYR A 95 10.91 -7.55 -1.67
C TYR A 95 11.31 -8.10 -0.31
N GLU A 96 11.58 -7.24 0.67
CA GLU A 96 11.89 -7.68 2.04
C GLU A 96 10.77 -8.53 2.63
N ILE A 97 9.51 -8.16 2.38
CA ILE A 97 8.35 -8.91 2.87
C ILE A 97 8.27 -10.27 2.19
N CYS A 98 8.40 -10.32 0.87
CA CYS A 98 8.35 -11.57 0.11
C CYS A 98 9.50 -12.50 0.49
N LYS A 99 10.74 -11.98 0.59
CA LYS A 99 11.94 -12.75 0.93
C LYS A 99 11.88 -13.40 2.31
N LYS A 100 11.12 -12.82 3.24
CA LYS A 100 10.89 -13.40 4.58
C LYS A 100 9.99 -14.64 4.54
N GLU A 101 9.02 -14.68 3.63
CA GLU A 101 8.05 -15.78 3.52
C GLU A 101 8.47 -16.82 2.46
N CYS A 102 9.10 -16.38 1.37
CA CYS A 102 9.58 -17.21 0.26
C CYS A 102 11.09 -16.99 0.08
N ALA A 103 11.89 -17.99 0.46
CA ALA A 103 13.35 -17.90 0.34
C ALA A 103 13.81 -17.67 -1.12
N ASP A 104 13.07 -18.19 -2.09
CA ASP A 104 13.33 -18.05 -3.53
C ASP A 104 12.64 -16.80 -4.11
N THR A 105 12.92 -15.64 -3.51
CA THR A 105 12.43 -14.34 -3.97
C THR A 105 13.51 -13.61 -4.77
N HIS A 106 13.14 -13.19 -5.99
CA HIS A 106 13.95 -12.41 -6.93
C HIS A 106 13.48 -10.96 -6.99
N TYR A 107 14.44 -10.03 -7.09
CA TYR A 107 14.21 -8.62 -7.32
C TYR A 107 14.67 -8.27 -8.73
N ILE A 108 13.77 -7.76 -9.57
CA ILE A 108 14.10 -7.44 -10.97
C ILE A 108 13.57 -6.06 -11.35
N GLN A 109 14.27 -5.36 -12.24
CA GLN A 109 13.78 -4.14 -12.89
C GLN A 109 13.26 -4.43 -14.29
N THR A 110 13.90 -5.37 -15.00
CA THR A 110 13.51 -5.86 -16.33
C THR A 110 13.55 -7.39 -16.35
N LEU A 111 13.02 -8.02 -17.40
CA LEU A 111 13.10 -9.47 -17.58
C LEU A 111 14.56 -9.96 -17.63
N ASP A 112 15.48 -9.17 -18.17
CA ASP A 112 16.91 -9.52 -18.27
C ASP A 112 17.60 -9.66 -16.91
N ASP A 113 17.07 -9.05 -15.85
CA ASP A 113 17.60 -9.21 -14.48
C ASP A 113 17.24 -10.56 -13.87
N LEU A 114 16.31 -11.30 -14.49
CA LEU A 114 15.83 -12.58 -13.98
C LEU A 114 16.85 -13.69 -14.25
N ASN A 115 17.84 -13.79 -13.36
CA ASN A 115 18.78 -14.90 -13.35
C ASN A 115 18.16 -16.12 -12.65
N LEU A 116 17.48 -16.97 -13.42
CA LEU A 116 17.04 -18.30 -13.00
C LEU A 116 18.21 -19.29 -13.05
N GLU A 117 19.30 -18.98 -12.36
CA GLU A 117 20.23 -20.02 -11.88
C GLU A 117 19.68 -20.66 -10.60
N THR A 118 18.34 -20.74 -10.48
CA THR A 118 17.70 -21.47 -9.40
C THR A 118 18.09 -22.92 -9.56
N ASP A 119 18.74 -23.42 -8.51
CA ASP A 119 19.21 -24.79 -8.32
C ASP A 119 18.27 -25.77 -9.05
N THR A 120 18.73 -26.29 -10.21
CA THR A 120 17.95 -27.07 -11.19
C THR A 120 17.37 -28.38 -10.62
N THR A 121 17.58 -28.60 -9.32
CA THR A 121 17.07 -29.67 -8.50
C THR A 121 15.69 -29.38 -7.90
N LYS A 122 15.20 -28.12 -7.86
CA LYS A 122 13.87 -27.77 -7.35
C LYS A 122 12.84 -27.62 -8.47
N SER A 123 11.79 -28.44 -8.43
CA SER A 123 10.61 -28.27 -9.27
C SER A 123 9.76 -27.08 -8.78
N ILE A 124 9.87 -25.94 -9.45
CA ILE A 124 9.01 -24.77 -9.23
C ILE A 124 7.67 -25.05 -9.92
N ARG A 125 6.57 -25.10 -9.16
CA ARG A 125 5.20 -25.34 -9.69
C ARG A 125 4.34 -24.09 -9.65
N CYS A 126 4.63 -23.17 -8.73
CA CYS A 126 3.89 -21.93 -8.57
C CYS A 126 4.85 -20.76 -8.40
N VAL A 127 4.74 -19.77 -9.28
CA VAL A 127 5.50 -18.53 -9.24
C VAL A 127 4.55 -17.38 -8.91
N GLY A 128 4.83 -16.65 -7.84
CA GLY A 128 4.14 -15.41 -7.51
C GLY A 128 4.82 -14.21 -8.13
N ILE A 129 4.04 -13.27 -8.65
CA ILE A 129 4.55 -12.04 -9.24
C ILE A 129 3.89 -10.86 -8.54
N THR A 130 4.69 -9.89 -8.10
CA THR A 130 4.22 -8.59 -7.59
C THR A 130 5.08 -7.46 -8.12
N ALA A 131 4.57 -6.23 -8.06
CA ALA A 131 5.26 -5.07 -8.61
C ALA A 131 5.08 -3.84 -7.73
N GLY A 132 6.10 -2.98 -7.70
CA GLY A 132 6.01 -1.68 -7.05
C GLY A 132 5.01 -0.76 -7.77
N ALA A 133 4.44 0.21 -7.04
CA ALA A 133 3.41 1.11 -7.56
C ALA A 133 3.83 1.93 -8.80
N SER A 134 5.13 2.15 -9.01
CA SER A 134 5.69 2.90 -10.15
C SER A 134 6.13 2.00 -11.31
N THR A 135 5.82 0.71 -11.27
CA THR A 135 6.27 -0.26 -12.28
C THR A 135 5.32 -0.23 -13.49
N PRO A 136 5.82 0.00 -14.71
CA PRO A 136 5.01 -0.04 -15.92
C PRO A 136 4.37 -1.41 -16.19
N ASN A 137 3.11 -1.43 -16.63
CA ASN A 137 2.38 -2.67 -16.91
C ASN A 137 3.04 -3.56 -17.97
N ASN A 138 3.71 -2.97 -18.97
CA ASN A 138 4.37 -3.75 -20.03
C ASN A 138 5.47 -4.66 -19.48
N ILE A 139 6.20 -4.23 -18.44
CA ILE A 139 7.24 -5.06 -17.80
C ILE A 139 6.59 -6.21 -17.02
N ILE A 140 5.47 -5.93 -16.35
CA ILE A 140 4.72 -6.94 -15.60
C ILE A 140 4.19 -8.02 -16.56
N GLU A 141 3.63 -7.61 -17.70
CA GLU A 141 3.12 -8.51 -18.74
C GLU A 141 4.22 -9.35 -19.38
N GLU A 142 5.37 -8.75 -19.66
CA GLU A 142 6.54 -9.44 -20.21
C GLU A 142 7.03 -10.56 -19.27
N VAL A 143 7.20 -10.25 -17.98
CA VAL A 143 7.60 -11.22 -16.96
C VAL A 143 6.52 -12.31 -16.79
N GLN A 144 5.24 -11.94 -16.77
CA GLN A 144 4.15 -12.91 -16.67
C GLN A 144 4.13 -13.89 -17.86
N ASN A 145 4.32 -13.38 -19.08
CA ASN A 145 4.37 -14.21 -20.28
C ASN A 145 5.57 -15.16 -20.26
N TYR A 146 6.74 -14.67 -19.86
CA TYR A 146 7.93 -15.50 -19.70
C TYR A 146 7.69 -16.62 -18.69
N VAL A 147 7.15 -16.31 -17.51
CA VAL A 147 6.87 -17.30 -16.47
C VAL A 147 5.90 -18.37 -16.95
N ARG A 148 4.82 -17.98 -17.65
CA ARG A 148 3.82 -18.94 -18.20
C ARG A 148 4.37 -19.91 -19.24
N ILE A 149 5.45 -19.55 -19.93
CA ILE A 149 6.04 -20.38 -20.99
C ILE A 149 7.13 -21.31 -20.43
N ASN A 150 7.87 -20.85 -19.43
CA ASN A 150 9.07 -21.52 -18.93
C ASN A 150 8.88 -22.29 -17.62
N PHE A 151 7.73 -22.14 -16.95
CA PHE A 151 7.32 -22.88 -15.75
C PHE A 151 5.94 -23.51 -15.96
#